data_AF-A0A8E7KDX1-F1
#
_entry.id   AF-A0A8E7KDX1-F1
#
_cell.length_a   1.000
_cell.length_b   1.000
_cell.length_c   1.000
_cell.angle_alpha   90.00
_cell.angle_beta   90.00
_cell.angle_gamma   90.00
#
_symmetry.space_group_name_H-M   'P 1'
#
loop_
_entity.id
_entity.type
_entity.pdbx_description
1 polymer ?
#
loop_
_entity_poly.entity_id
_entity_poly.type
_entity_poly.pdbx_seq_one_letter_code
_entity_poly.pdbx_strand_id
1 'polypeptide(L)'
;MKKIALLICLLFVAEGHAAVQRTVFRADVVASACHVSVNADGAGGSRLTFGTYRKSTAAPVPPRDFTVHLYETGATVQGCSAFKAGRIATLDFGNPGQLDGAGVVTRGAGDGIRVDVRAVDPQADYHGRLTRDNHSVNYPVTFASQGQFRFRAQPVFPADVKAGEYTGALTFVVSYQ
;
A
#
# COMPACT_ATOMS: atom_id res chain seq x y z
N MET A 1 75.59 6.00 61.74
CA MET A 1 74.13 6.23 61.76
C MET A 1 73.79 7.53 61.04
N LYS A 2 73.28 7.47 59.81
CA LYS A 2 72.29 8.41 59.26
C LYS A 2 71.85 7.89 57.88
N LYS A 3 70.56 7.64 57.76
CA LYS A 3 69.87 7.00 56.63
C LYS A 3 69.71 8.01 55.50
N ILE A 4 70.14 7.70 54.29
CA ILE A 4 69.78 8.46 53.08
C ILE A 4 68.69 7.65 52.39
N ALA A 5 67.48 8.18 52.43
CA ALA A 5 66.28 7.56 51.91
C ALA A 5 66.26 7.65 50.39
N LEU A 6 66.05 6.50 49.75
CA LEU A 6 65.80 6.30 48.33
C LEU A 6 64.43 6.91 47.98
N LEU A 7 64.39 7.90 47.08
CA LEU A 7 63.13 8.42 46.52
C LEU A 7 63.06 8.03 45.04
N ILE A 8 62.34 6.94 44.76
CA ILE A 8 62.03 6.51 43.39
C ILE A 8 60.74 7.24 42.98
N CYS A 9 60.87 8.24 42.11
CA CYS A 9 59.72 8.85 41.43
C CYS A 9 59.23 7.92 40.32
N LEU A 10 58.13 7.20 40.57
CA LEU A 10 57.36 6.51 39.55
C LEU A 10 56.58 7.54 38.70
N LEU A 11 57.06 7.79 37.49
CA LEU A 11 56.34 8.51 36.44
C LEU A 11 55.31 7.55 35.83
N PHE A 12 54.04 7.68 36.25
CA PHE A 12 52.92 7.06 35.54
C PHE A 12 52.69 7.84 34.24
N VAL A 13 53.15 7.29 33.13
CA VAL A 13 52.75 7.76 31.79
C VAL A 13 51.35 7.22 31.54
N ALA A 14 50.34 8.09 31.58
CA ALA A 14 49.00 7.74 31.14
C ALA A 14 49.02 7.58 29.61
N GLU A 15 48.89 6.35 29.11
CA GLU A 15 48.67 6.09 27.70
C GLU A 15 47.32 6.67 27.27
N GLY A 16 47.38 7.83 26.60
CA GLY A 16 46.23 8.44 25.94
C GLY A 16 45.78 7.55 24.79
N HIS A 17 44.80 6.69 25.04
CA HIS A 17 44.13 5.90 24.01
C HIS A 17 43.31 6.86 23.14
N ALA A 18 43.82 7.18 21.95
CA ALA A 18 43.07 7.93 20.95
C ALA A 18 41.93 7.04 20.42
N ALA A 19 40.72 7.20 20.98
CA ALA A 19 39.53 6.51 20.50
C ALA A 19 39.14 7.09 19.13
N VAL A 20 39.44 6.35 18.06
CA VAL A 20 38.96 6.68 16.71
C VAL A 20 37.49 6.30 16.62
N GLN A 21 36.60 7.28 16.82
CA GLN A 21 35.16 7.07 16.64
C GLN A 21 34.78 7.33 15.18
N ARG A 22 34.49 6.25 14.43
CA ARG A 22 34.02 6.33 13.05
C ARG A 22 32.50 6.38 13.01
N THR A 23 31.93 7.57 12.79
CA THR A 23 30.50 7.75 12.53
C THR A 23 30.24 7.62 11.04
N VAL A 24 29.57 6.55 10.62
CA VAL A 24 29.16 6.35 9.22
C VAL A 24 27.73 6.86 9.07
N PHE A 25 27.54 7.91 8.29
CA PHE A 25 26.22 8.40 7.92
C PHE A 25 25.78 7.70 6.63
N ARG A 26 24.60 7.08 6.66
CA ARG A 26 23.93 6.54 5.48
C ARG A 26 22.67 7.35 5.26
N ALA A 27 22.56 8.00 4.11
CA ALA A 27 21.40 8.78 3.72
C ALA A 27 20.94 8.31 2.33
N ASP A 28 19.69 7.90 2.22
CA ASP A 28 19.07 7.57 0.94
C ASP A 28 18.34 8.83 0.44
N VAL A 29 18.86 9.44 -0.63
CA VAL A 29 18.21 10.59 -1.29
C VAL A 29 17.29 10.05 -2.37
N VAL A 30 15.99 10.34 -2.25
CA VAL A 30 14.97 9.84 -3.18
C VAL A 30 14.33 11.02 -3.89
N ALA A 31 14.39 11.01 -5.22
CA ALA A 31 13.88 12.09 -6.08
C ALA A 31 12.47 11.78 -6.64
N SER A 32 11.86 10.67 -6.24
CA SER A 32 10.84 10.01 -7.03
C SER A 32 9.42 10.27 -6.52
N ALA A 33 8.61 10.89 -7.38
CA ALA A 33 7.17 10.74 -7.34
C ALA A 33 6.82 9.49 -8.17
N CYS A 34 6.06 8.56 -7.60
CA CYS A 34 5.59 7.40 -8.35
C CYS A 34 4.43 7.79 -9.26
N HIS A 35 4.49 7.39 -10.53
CA HIS A 35 3.34 7.43 -11.42
C HIS A 35 2.50 6.16 -11.24
N VAL A 36 1.18 6.33 -11.14
CA VAL A 36 0.23 5.23 -10.91
C VAL A 36 -0.51 4.92 -12.22
N SER A 37 -0.60 3.65 -12.58
CA SER A 37 -1.56 3.19 -13.59
C SER A 37 -2.42 2.06 -13.01
N VAL A 38 -3.66 1.97 -13.47
CA VAL A 38 -4.58 0.90 -13.09
C VAL A 38 -4.87 0.09 -14.34
N ASN A 39 -4.69 -1.22 -14.24
CA ASN A 39 -5.05 -2.16 -15.28
C ASN A 39 -6.23 -3.00 -14.80
N ALA A 40 -7.41 -2.65 -15.31
CA ALA A 40 -8.66 -3.39 -15.19
C ALA A 40 -9.07 -3.91 -16.58
N ASP A 41 -9.59 -5.14 -16.63
CA ASP A 41 -10.15 -5.77 -17.83
C ASP A 41 -9.21 -5.84 -19.06
N GLY A 42 -7.89 -5.87 -18.85
CA GLY A 42 -6.89 -6.28 -19.85
C GLY A 42 -6.53 -5.24 -20.93
N ALA A 43 -7.15 -4.07 -20.93
CA ALA A 43 -6.92 -3.01 -21.92
C ALA A 43 -6.22 -1.75 -21.36
N GLY A 44 -5.60 -1.85 -20.18
CA GLY A 44 -4.89 -0.71 -19.56
C GLY A 44 -5.83 0.41 -19.10
N GLY A 45 -7.12 0.13 -18.88
CA GLY A 45 -8.09 1.08 -18.38
C GLY A 45 -8.30 0.95 -16.87
N SER A 46 -8.86 1.99 -16.25
CA SER A 46 -9.26 2.01 -14.83
C SER A 46 -10.73 1.62 -14.59
N ARG A 47 -11.41 1.09 -15.62
CA ARG A 47 -12.85 0.77 -15.59
C ARG A 47 -13.06 -0.73 -15.55
N LEU A 48 -13.77 -1.19 -14.53
CA LEU A 48 -14.25 -2.58 -14.41
C LEU A 48 -15.68 -2.68 -14.94
N THR A 49 -15.92 -3.66 -15.81
CA THR A 49 -17.27 -3.98 -16.30
C THR A 49 -17.70 -5.35 -15.79
N PHE A 50 -18.72 -5.34 -14.94
CA PHE A 50 -19.35 -6.56 -14.43
C PHE A 50 -20.43 -7.07 -15.40
N GLY A 51 -20.65 -8.38 -15.38
CA GLY A 51 -21.71 -9.00 -16.18
C GLY A 51 -23.11 -8.68 -15.64
N THR A 52 -24.14 -9.06 -16.40
CA THR A 52 -25.54 -8.85 -16.03
C THR A 52 -25.97 -9.82 -14.93
N TYR A 53 -26.47 -9.27 -13.82
CA TYR A 53 -27.17 -10.06 -12.79
C TYR A 53 -28.62 -10.35 -13.22
N ARG A 54 -29.00 -11.63 -13.24
CA ARG A 54 -30.36 -12.06 -13.57
C ARG A 54 -31.11 -12.42 -12.29
N LYS A 55 -32.08 -11.58 -11.90
CA LYS A 55 -32.90 -11.80 -10.70
C LYS A 55 -33.63 -13.14 -10.69
N SER A 56 -34.02 -13.65 -11.86
CA SER A 56 -34.75 -14.91 -11.99
C SER A 56 -33.94 -16.15 -11.61
N THR A 57 -32.62 -16.13 -11.82
CA THR A 57 -31.74 -17.25 -11.50
C THR A 57 -30.91 -17.00 -10.25
N ALA A 58 -30.85 -15.75 -9.78
CA ALA A 58 -29.96 -15.28 -8.72
C ALA A 58 -28.50 -15.73 -8.91
N ALA A 59 -28.09 -15.99 -10.15
CA ALA A 59 -26.74 -16.47 -10.45
C ALA A 59 -25.72 -15.39 -10.07
N PRO A 60 -24.62 -15.75 -9.39
CA PRO A 60 -23.60 -14.79 -9.00
C PRO A 60 -22.92 -14.21 -10.25
N VAL A 61 -22.71 -12.90 -10.25
CA VAL A 61 -21.87 -12.26 -11.27
C VAL A 61 -20.40 -12.54 -10.91
N PRO A 62 -19.56 -13.04 -11.82
CA PRO A 62 -18.17 -13.36 -11.50
C PRO A 62 -17.36 -12.15 -11.00
N PRO A 63 -16.36 -12.37 -10.13
CA PRO A 63 -15.46 -11.31 -9.69
C PRO A 63 -14.55 -10.87 -10.84
N ARG A 64 -14.00 -9.66 -10.71
CA ARG A 64 -12.98 -9.12 -11.60
C ARG A 64 -11.75 -8.71 -10.81
N ASP A 65 -10.59 -9.03 -11.34
CA ASP A 65 -9.32 -8.62 -10.75
C ASP A 65 -8.84 -7.35 -11.46
N PHE A 66 -8.24 -6.44 -10.69
CA PHE A 66 -7.53 -5.28 -11.20
C PHE A 66 -6.17 -5.17 -10.53
N THR A 67 -5.22 -4.57 -11.24
CA THR A 67 -3.86 -4.37 -10.74
C THR A 67 -3.51 -2.89 -10.74
N VAL A 68 -3.01 -2.40 -9.61
CA VAL A 68 -2.39 -1.09 -9.49
C VAL A 68 -0.91 -1.26 -9.75
N HIS A 69 -0.41 -0.57 -10.77
CA HIS A 69 0.99 -0.55 -11.13
C HIS A 69 1.59 0.80 -10.75
N LEU A 70 2.79 0.77 -10.16
CA LEU A 70 3.56 1.96 -9.83
C LEU A 70 4.86 1.97 -10.63
N TYR A 71 5.18 3.12 -11.17
CA TYR A 71 6.35 3.36 -11.99
C TYR A 71 7.12 4.56 -11.43
N GLU A 72 8.42 4.52 -11.59
CA GLU A 72 9.26 5.69 -11.49
C GLU A 72 8.84 6.72 -12.57
N THR A 73 8.89 8.01 -12.27
CA THR A 73 8.46 9.03 -13.24
C THR A 73 9.32 8.93 -14.51
N GLY A 74 8.67 8.74 -15.66
CA GLY A 74 9.34 8.55 -16.96
C GLY A 74 9.86 7.14 -17.24
N ALA A 75 9.68 6.18 -16.31
CA ALA A 75 10.06 4.79 -16.54
C ALA A 75 8.95 3.99 -17.23
N THR A 76 9.37 3.06 -18.09
CA THR A 76 8.50 2.03 -18.68
C THR A 76 8.54 0.72 -17.90
N VAL A 77 9.49 0.59 -16.98
CA VAL A 77 9.66 -0.57 -16.10
C VAL A 77 8.94 -0.32 -14.79
N GLN A 78 8.15 -1.30 -14.38
CA GLN A 78 7.40 -1.26 -13.14
C GLN A 78 8.33 -1.26 -11.92
N GLY A 79 7.91 -0.56 -10.87
CA GLY A 79 8.65 -0.36 -9.64
C GLY A 79 8.86 1.12 -9.38
N CYS A 80 8.93 1.48 -8.11
CA CYS A 80 9.17 2.85 -7.70
C CYS A 80 10.17 2.91 -6.55
N SER A 81 11.21 3.72 -6.71
CA SER A 81 12.28 3.83 -5.71
C SER A 81 11.82 4.57 -4.45
N ALA A 82 10.73 5.35 -4.51
CA ALA A 82 10.17 6.10 -3.38
C ALA A 82 9.88 5.22 -2.16
N PHE A 83 9.47 3.96 -2.39
CA PHE A 83 9.22 3.00 -1.31
C PHE A 83 10.46 2.64 -0.51
N LYS A 84 11.67 2.82 -1.05
CA LYS A 84 12.91 2.58 -0.32
C LYS A 84 13.17 3.64 0.77
N ALA A 85 12.49 4.80 0.70
CA ALA A 85 12.57 5.83 1.73
C ALA A 85 11.82 5.44 3.01
N GLY A 86 10.80 4.59 2.88
CA GLY A 86 9.95 4.16 3.98
C GLY A 86 10.17 2.71 4.38
N ARG A 87 9.40 2.27 5.36
CA ARG A 87 9.26 0.87 5.81
C ARG A 87 7.95 0.25 5.37
N ILE A 88 6.91 1.06 5.19
CA ILE A 88 5.56 0.60 4.83
C ILE A 88 5.03 1.43 3.66
N ALA A 89 4.37 0.74 2.73
CA ALA A 89 3.54 1.35 1.70
C ALA A 89 2.08 1.15 2.03
N THR A 90 1.28 2.20 1.98
CA THR A 90 -0.16 2.17 2.28
C THR A 90 -0.93 2.58 1.03
N LEU A 91 -1.90 1.76 0.64
CA LEU A 91 -2.94 2.12 -0.32
C LEU A 91 -4.20 2.43 0.46
N ASP A 92 -4.57 3.70 0.52
CA ASP A 92 -5.75 4.19 1.23
C ASP A 92 -6.89 4.46 0.25
N PHE A 93 -8.03 3.80 0.45
CA PHE A 93 -9.12 3.78 -0.53
C PHE A 93 -10.31 4.65 -0.10
N GLY A 94 -10.95 5.25 -1.10
CA GLY A 94 -12.24 5.92 -0.98
C GLY A 94 -12.15 7.39 -0.61
N ASN A 95 -12.80 8.20 -1.44
CA ASN A 95 -13.21 9.56 -1.06
C ASN A 95 -14.57 9.52 -0.33
N PRO A 96 -14.96 10.60 0.37
CA PRO A 96 -16.28 10.71 0.99
C PRO A 96 -17.41 10.28 0.05
N GLY A 97 -18.24 9.34 0.49
CA GLY A 97 -19.38 8.83 -0.28
C GLY A 97 -19.05 7.77 -1.35
N GLN A 98 -17.80 7.31 -1.45
CA GLN A 98 -17.42 6.15 -2.27
C GLN A 98 -17.47 4.83 -1.50
N LEU A 99 -17.27 4.87 -0.18
CA LEU A 99 -17.36 3.71 0.72
C LEU A 99 -18.42 3.93 1.81
N ASP A 100 -19.11 2.85 2.17
CA ASP A 100 -19.90 2.75 3.38
C ASP A 100 -19.54 1.49 4.18
N GLY A 101 -20.33 1.16 5.21
CA GLY A 101 -20.09 -0.02 6.05
C GLY A 101 -20.23 -1.36 5.31
N ALA A 102 -20.77 -1.35 4.09
CA ALA A 102 -21.02 -2.55 3.30
C ALA A 102 -20.13 -2.67 2.04
N GLY A 103 -19.38 -1.64 1.65
CA GLY A 103 -18.39 -1.70 0.58
C GLY A 103 -18.38 -0.45 -0.31
N VAL A 104 -17.93 -0.61 -1.55
CA VAL A 104 -17.95 0.47 -2.55
C VAL A 104 -19.39 0.75 -2.97
N VAL A 105 -19.79 2.01 -2.82
CA VAL A 105 -21.13 2.49 -3.14
C VAL A 105 -21.30 2.57 -4.65
N THR A 106 -22.38 1.99 -5.15
CA THR A 106 -22.87 2.20 -6.51
C THR A 106 -24.15 3.02 -6.49
N ARG A 107 -24.36 3.81 -7.55
CA ARG A 107 -25.53 4.65 -7.78
C ARG A 107 -26.24 4.26 -9.07
N GLY A 108 -27.56 4.42 -9.12
CA GLY A 108 -28.32 4.14 -10.33
C GLY A 108 -29.78 3.79 -10.07
N ALA A 109 -30.26 2.72 -10.71
CA ALA A 109 -31.67 2.34 -10.78
C ALA A 109 -32.40 2.18 -9.43
N GLY A 110 -31.66 1.96 -8.35
CA GLY A 110 -32.20 1.94 -6.99
C GLY A 110 -31.14 1.99 -5.90
N ASP A 111 -29.89 2.31 -6.25
CA ASP A 111 -28.72 2.15 -5.41
C ASP A 111 -28.67 0.75 -4.74
N GLY A 112 -27.95 0.62 -3.63
CA GLY A 112 -27.97 -0.61 -2.81
C GLY A 112 -27.05 -1.74 -3.26
N ILE A 113 -26.59 -1.79 -4.51
CA ILE A 113 -25.48 -2.70 -4.89
C ILE A 113 -24.18 -2.18 -4.27
N ARG A 114 -23.40 -3.10 -3.69
CA ARG A 114 -22.04 -2.81 -3.20
C ARG A 114 -21.03 -3.63 -3.95
N VAL A 115 -19.86 -3.05 -4.21
CA VAL A 115 -18.72 -3.81 -4.72
C VAL A 115 -17.81 -4.13 -3.55
N ASP A 116 -17.62 -5.42 -3.30
CA ASP A 116 -16.67 -5.97 -2.34
C ASP A 116 -15.29 -5.97 -2.99
N VAL A 117 -14.40 -5.09 -2.53
CA VAL A 117 -13.02 -5.00 -3.00
C VAL A 117 -12.09 -5.56 -1.92
N ARG A 118 -11.15 -6.42 -2.31
CA ARG A 118 -10.18 -7.07 -1.40
C ARG A 118 -8.80 -7.16 -2.02
N ALA A 119 -7.76 -7.01 -1.21
CA ALA A 119 -6.39 -7.32 -1.61
C ALA A 119 -6.22 -8.83 -1.79
N VAL A 120 -5.58 -9.25 -2.88
CA VAL A 120 -5.28 -10.68 -3.13
C VAL A 120 -3.81 -11.03 -2.92
N ASP A 121 -2.94 -10.03 -2.82
CA ASP A 121 -1.52 -10.23 -2.58
C ASP A 121 -1.27 -10.76 -1.15
N PRO A 122 -0.57 -11.89 -0.97
CA PRO A 122 -0.29 -12.45 0.36
C PRO A 122 0.45 -11.52 1.34
N GLN A 123 1.11 -10.49 0.81
CA GLN A 123 1.89 -9.51 1.58
C GLN A 123 1.05 -8.36 2.12
N ALA A 124 -0.22 -8.26 1.72
CA ALA A 124 -1.15 -7.29 2.31
C ALA A 124 -1.41 -7.63 3.78
N ASP A 125 -1.50 -6.62 4.63
CA ASP A 125 -1.90 -6.81 6.03
C ASP A 125 -3.42 -7.01 6.19
N TYR A 126 -4.20 -6.56 5.21
CA TYR A 126 -5.65 -6.61 5.21
C TYR A 126 -6.21 -7.25 3.94
N HIS A 127 -6.97 -8.33 4.12
CA HIS A 127 -7.62 -9.10 3.06
C HIS A 127 -9.16 -9.10 3.16
N GLY A 128 -9.70 -8.33 4.10
CA GLY A 128 -11.14 -8.17 4.27
C GLY A 128 -11.74 -7.30 3.17
N ARG A 129 -13.07 -7.15 3.23
CA ARG A 129 -13.79 -6.21 2.37
C ARG A 129 -13.40 -4.80 2.74
N LEU A 130 -13.00 -4.00 1.76
CA LEU A 130 -12.81 -2.56 1.97
C LEU A 130 -14.15 -1.88 2.29
N THR A 131 -14.21 -1.18 3.41
CA THR A 131 -15.38 -0.43 3.91
C THR A 131 -14.94 0.95 4.38
N ARG A 132 -15.88 1.81 4.75
CA ARG A 132 -15.57 3.12 5.36
C ARG A 132 -14.66 3.02 6.59
N ASP A 133 -14.74 1.94 7.35
CA ASP A 133 -13.96 1.81 8.58
C ASP A 133 -12.65 1.02 8.36
N ASN A 134 -12.57 0.27 7.25
CA ASN A 134 -11.41 -0.55 6.88
C ASN A 134 -11.09 -0.30 5.41
N HIS A 135 -10.39 0.79 5.11
CA HIS A 135 -10.08 1.19 3.74
C HIS A 135 -8.59 1.33 3.43
N SER A 136 -7.72 1.04 4.40
CA SER A 136 -6.28 1.09 4.20
C SER A 136 -5.71 -0.32 4.09
N VAL A 137 -4.82 -0.53 3.11
CA VAL A 137 -4.06 -1.78 2.97
C VAL A 137 -2.57 -1.46 2.98
N ASN A 138 -1.85 -2.07 3.90
CA ASN A 138 -0.42 -1.87 4.07
C ASN A 138 0.38 -3.03 3.47
N TYR A 139 1.55 -2.69 2.95
CA TYR A 139 2.48 -3.62 2.32
C TYR A 139 3.90 -3.37 2.81
N PRO A 140 4.71 -4.43 3.03
CA PRO A 140 6.14 -4.29 3.21
C PRO A 140 6.79 -3.62 2.00
N VAL A 141 7.73 -2.69 2.23
CA VAL A 141 8.38 -1.95 1.13
C VAL A 141 9.18 -2.83 0.17
N THR A 142 9.67 -3.98 0.64
CA THR A 142 10.34 -4.96 -0.23
C THR A 142 9.40 -5.48 -1.31
N PHE A 143 8.13 -5.67 -1.00
CA PHE A 143 7.07 -5.99 -1.96
C PHE A 143 6.66 -4.75 -2.75
N ALA A 144 6.34 -3.64 -2.07
CA ALA A 144 5.83 -2.43 -2.69
C ALA A 144 6.78 -1.82 -3.73
N SER A 145 8.09 -1.94 -3.52
CA SER A 145 9.12 -1.47 -4.47
C SER A 145 9.06 -2.15 -5.84
N GLN A 146 8.43 -3.33 -5.94
CA GLN A 146 8.15 -3.99 -7.21
C GLN A 146 7.04 -3.28 -8.00
N GLY A 147 6.22 -2.47 -7.34
CA GLY A 147 5.21 -1.62 -7.96
C GLY A 147 4.01 -2.36 -8.53
N GLN A 148 3.60 -3.49 -7.94
CA GLN A 148 2.38 -4.21 -8.33
C GLN A 148 1.53 -4.54 -7.11
N PHE A 149 0.24 -4.18 -7.17
CA PHE A 149 -0.74 -4.52 -6.13
C PHE A 149 -2.00 -5.03 -6.81
N ARG A 150 -2.45 -6.21 -6.41
CA ARG A 150 -3.58 -6.91 -7.02
C ARG A 150 -4.76 -6.90 -6.07
N PHE A 151 -5.91 -6.61 -6.65
CA PHE A 151 -7.18 -6.56 -5.96
C PHE A 151 -8.25 -7.30 -6.73
N ARG A 152 -9.24 -7.81 -6.00
CA ARG A 152 -10.42 -8.46 -6.54
C ARG A 152 -11.64 -7.66 -6.17
N ALA A 153 -12.50 -7.38 -7.14
CA ALA A 153 -13.76 -6.69 -7.01
C ALA A 153 -14.92 -7.63 -7.33
N GLN A 154 -15.91 -7.71 -6.43
CA GLN A 154 -17.08 -8.58 -6.56
C GLN A 154 -18.35 -7.79 -6.25
N PRO A 155 -19.30 -7.64 -7.19
CA PRO A 155 -20.58 -7.03 -6.90
C PRO A 155 -21.42 -7.93 -5.99
N VAL A 156 -22.08 -7.32 -5.01
CA VAL A 156 -22.96 -7.94 -4.03
C VAL A 156 -24.36 -7.37 -4.22
N PHE A 157 -25.32 -8.25 -4.54
CA PHE A 157 -26.68 -7.89 -4.88
C PHE A 157 -27.61 -8.17 -3.69
N PRO A 158 -28.32 -7.16 -3.15
CA PRO A 158 -29.36 -7.41 -2.16
C PRO A 158 -30.60 -8.02 -2.82
N ALA A 159 -31.46 -8.67 -2.02
CA ALA A 159 -32.65 -9.37 -2.53
C ALA A 159 -33.66 -8.42 -3.23
N ASP A 160 -33.74 -7.18 -2.76
CA ASP A 160 -34.64 -6.14 -3.25
C ASP A 160 -34.03 -5.25 -4.35
N VAL A 161 -32.88 -5.65 -4.92
CA VAL A 161 -32.19 -4.88 -5.95
C VAL A 161 -33.12 -4.52 -7.13
N LYS A 162 -33.10 -3.25 -7.56
CA LYS A 162 -33.92 -2.78 -8.69
C LYS A 162 -33.25 -3.10 -10.02
N ALA A 163 -34.05 -3.34 -11.05
CA ALA A 163 -33.51 -3.57 -12.39
C ALA A 163 -33.03 -2.24 -13.02
N GLY A 164 -31.85 -2.25 -13.61
CA GLY A 164 -31.27 -1.13 -14.34
C GLY A 164 -29.76 -1.03 -14.14
N GLU A 165 -29.17 0.08 -14.60
CA GLU A 165 -27.72 0.31 -14.56
C GLU A 165 -27.25 0.84 -13.20
N TYR A 166 -26.03 0.45 -12.82
CA TYR A 166 -25.37 0.87 -11.59
C TYR A 166 -23.92 1.25 -11.87
N THR A 167 -23.49 2.39 -11.33
CA THR A 167 -22.13 2.90 -11.51
C THR A 167 -21.53 3.31 -10.17
N GLY A 168 -20.24 3.07 -9.99
CA GLY A 168 -19.51 3.41 -8.78
C GLY A 168 -18.10 3.87 -9.14
N ALA A 169 -17.44 4.50 -8.18
CA ALA A 169 -16.05 4.89 -8.30
C ALA A 169 -15.35 4.61 -6.97
N LEU A 170 -14.10 4.16 -7.06
CA LEU A 170 -13.22 3.98 -5.92
C LEU A 170 -11.89 4.66 -6.24
N THR A 171 -11.62 5.73 -5.52
CA THR A 171 -10.33 6.43 -5.56
C THR A 171 -9.40 5.79 -4.55
N PHE A 172 -8.09 5.99 -4.72
CA PHE A 172 -7.12 5.65 -3.70
C PHE A 172 -5.95 6.62 -3.71
N VAL A 173 -5.23 6.67 -2.60
CA VAL A 173 -3.98 7.40 -2.41
C VAL A 173 -2.91 6.42 -1.99
N VAL A 174 -1.70 6.60 -2.52
CA VAL A 174 -0.54 5.80 -2.14
C VAL A 174 0.37 6.66 -1.28
N SER A 175 0.68 6.19 -0.07
CA SER A 175 1.64 6.82 0.82
C SER A 175 2.75 5.84 1.21
N TYR A 176 3.93 6.38 1.50
CA TYR A 176 5.10 5.64 1.97
C TYR A 176 5.69 6.37 3.17
N GLN A 177 5.95 5.61 4.24
CA GLN A 177 6.46 6.10 5.53
C GLN A 177 7.55 5.19 6.04
#